data_AF-A0A9E8NDX0-F1
#
_entry.id   AF-A0A9E8NDX0-F1
#
_cell.length_a   1.000
_cell.length_b   1.000
_cell.length_c   1.000
_cell.angle_alpha   90.00
_cell.angle_beta   90.00
_cell.angle_gamma   90.00
#
_symmetry.space_group_name_H-M   'P 1'
#
loop_
_entity.id
_entity.type
_entity.pdbx_description
1 polymer ?
#
loop_
_entity_poly.entity_id
_entity_poly.type
_entity_poly.pdbx_seq_one_letter_code
_entity_poly.pdbx_strand_id
1 'polypeptide(L)'
;MTNSGIRKWIPGLIFLFAQIGNNIYELSQDTRTLAWAPHTKQIRYHIAAFKNGLEMPREAVEARYGVSATEWEVHAAGNLKRLVEAAEASKNNHPDSVRIRYSTNNHPAQTYLWTQNLQKNEGSKSSLPAQ
;
A
#
# COMPACT_ATOMS: atom_id res chain seq x y z
N MET A 1 36.03 36.26 -18.44
CA MET A 1 36.77 35.39 -17.50
C MET A 1 35.81 34.35 -16.97
N THR A 2 35.71 33.20 -17.63
CA THR A 2 34.81 32.11 -17.22
C THR A 2 35.42 31.39 -16.02
N ASN A 3 34.68 31.38 -14.91
CA ASN A 3 35.08 30.85 -13.61
C ASN A 3 35.52 29.38 -13.69
N SER A 4 36.82 29.13 -13.87
CA SER A 4 37.41 27.78 -13.96
C SER A 4 37.40 27.02 -12.62
N GLY A 5 37.08 27.72 -11.53
CA GLY A 5 36.98 27.15 -10.19
C GLY A 5 35.88 26.09 -10.09
N ILE A 6 34.71 26.34 -10.69
CA ILE A 6 33.55 25.42 -10.59
C ILE A 6 33.85 24.04 -11.20
N ARG A 7 34.64 23.98 -12.29
CA ARG A 7 34.99 22.70 -12.94
C ARG A 7 35.78 21.76 -12.02
N LYS A 8 36.57 22.31 -11.09
CA LYS A 8 37.32 21.51 -10.10
C LYS A 8 36.42 20.86 -9.04
N TRP A 9 35.25 21.45 -8.78
CA TRP A 9 34.29 20.95 -7.80
C TRP A 9 33.27 19.97 -8.39
N ILE A 10 33.18 19.85 -9.71
CA ILE A 10 32.23 18.96 -10.39
C ILE A 10 32.33 17.51 -9.87
N PRO A 11 33.51 16.88 -9.74
CA PRO A 11 33.60 15.51 -9.23
C PRO A 11 33.08 15.38 -7.79
N GLY A 12 33.38 16.37 -6.93
CA GLY A 12 32.92 16.39 -5.54
C GLY A 12 31.42 16.62 -5.40
N LEU A 13 30.84 17.49 -6.24
CA LEU A 13 29.40 17.70 -6.29
C LEU A 13 28.67 16.45 -6.78
N ILE A 14 29.18 15.77 -7.82
CA ILE A 14 28.62 14.51 -8.30
C ILE A 14 28.66 13.45 -7.19
N PHE A 15 29.78 13.32 -6.48
CA PHE A 15 29.89 12.40 -5.35
C PHE A 15 28.89 12.74 -4.25
N LEU A 16 28.75 14.02 -3.88
CA LEU A 16 27.79 14.45 -2.87
C LEU A 16 26.34 14.14 -3.27
N PHE A 17 25.96 14.42 -4.53
CA PHE A 17 24.63 14.08 -5.03
C PHE A 17 24.39 12.58 -5.10
N ALA A 18 25.41 11.79 -5.44
CA ALA A 18 25.30 10.33 -5.42
C ALA A 18 25.08 9.82 -3.98
N GLN A 19 25.76 10.38 -2.99
CA GLN A 19 25.56 10.04 -1.57
C GLN A 19 24.17 10.43 -1.07
N ILE A 20 23.68 11.61 -1.45
CA ILE A 20 22.31 12.05 -1.11
C ILE A 20 21.29 11.13 -1.78
N GLY A 21 21.48 10.82 -3.08
CA GLY A 21 20.62 9.91 -3.82
C GLY A 21 20.55 8.52 -3.20
N ASN A 22 21.70 7.96 -2.80
CA ASN A 22 21.74 6.66 -2.12
C ASN A 22 21.00 6.69 -0.77
N ASN A 23 21.20 7.75 0.04
CA ASN A 23 20.47 7.90 1.30
C ASN A 23 18.96 8.05 1.10
N ILE A 24 18.51 8.79 0.08
CA ILE A 24 17.08 8.90 -0.25
C ILE A 24 16.53 7.56 -0.72
N TYR A 25 17.30 6.83 -1.54
CA TYR A 25 16.93 5.50 -2.02
C TYR A 25 16.77 4.51 -0.85
N GLU A 26 17.75 4.46 0.06
CA GLU A 26 17.69 3.62 1.26
C GLU A 26 16.55 4.03 2.21
N LEU A 27 16.26 5.33 2.36
CA LEU A 27 15.10 5.79 3.14
C LEU A 27 13.76 5.39 2.50
N SER A 28 13.73 5.26 1.17
CA SER A 28 12.54 4.83 0.43
C SER A 28 12.33 3.32 0.47
N GLN A 29 13.40 2.54 0.60
CA GLN A 29 13.37 1.09 0.69
C GLN A 29 13.33 0.63 2.15
N ASP A 30 12.15 0.25 2.61
CA ASP A 30 11.92 -0.32 3.94
C ASP A 30 12.37 -1.80 3.98
N THR A 31 13.65 -2.07 3.69
CA THR A 31 14.26 -3.42 3.68
C THR A 31 14.90 -3.79 5.02
N ARG A 32 14.64 -3.01 6.09
CA ARG A 32 15.13 -3.30 7.44
C ARG A 32 14.37 -4.48 8.04
N THR A 33 14.78 -5.69 7.68
CA THR A 33 14.23 -6.94 8.19
C THR A 33 14.64 -7.22 9.65
N LEU A 34 15.67 -6.55 10.17
CA LEU A 34 16.16 -6.72 11.55
C LEU A 34 16.73 -5.39 12.09
N ALA A 35 15.87 -4.50 12.59
CA ALA A 35 16.32 -3.32 13.34
C ALA A 35 15.72 -3.35 14.75
N TRP A 36 16.59 -3.23 15.76
CA TRP A 36 16.24 -3.20 17.19
C TRP A 36 15.58 -1.88 17.62
N ALA A 37 15.31 -1.00 16.65
CA ALA A 37 14.55 0.23 16.84
C ALA A 37 13.07 -0.04 16.48
N PRO A 38 12.12 0.41 17.32
CA PRO A 38 10.70 0.19 17.07
C PRO A 38 10.35 0.69 15.67
N HIS A 39 9.71 -0.17 14.88
CA HIS A 39 9.37 0.11 13.50
C HIS A 39 8.76 1.51 13.37
N THR A 40 9.46 2.39 12.67
CA THR A 40 9.10 3.82 12.53
C THR A 40 7.75 4.03 11.85
N LYS A 41 7.17 2.98 11.25
CA LYS A 41 5.84 2.99 10.61
C LYS A 41 5.01 1.82 11.15
N GLN A 42 4.31 2.03 12.25
CA GLN A 42 3.20 1.16 12.63
C GLN A 42 1.95 1.60 11.87
N ILE A 43 1.28 0.66 11.21
CA ILE A 43 0.02 0.90 10.52
C ILE A 43 -1.09 0.31 11.37
N ARG A 44 -1.98 1.15 11.87
CA ARG A 44 -3.25 0.70 12.42
C ARG A 44 -4.21 0.52 11.25
N TYR A 45 -4.83 -0.64 11.15
CA TYR A 45 -5.85 -0.89 10.13
C TYR A 45 -7.15 -1.41 10.72
N HIS A 46 -8.23 -1.22 9.97
CA HIS A 46 -9.55 -1.73 10.25
C HIS A 46 -10.22 -2.14 8.93
N ILE A 47 -10.67 -3.40 8.85
CA ILE A 47 -11.36 -3.95 7.69
C ILE A 47 -12.81 -4.17 8.08
N ALA A 48 -13.72 -3.55 7.33
CA ALA A 48 -15.16 -3.77 7.44
C ALA A 48 -15.69 -4.22 6.08
N ALA A 49 -16.34 -5.38 6.04
CA ALA A 49 -17.04 -5.86 4.85
C ALA A 49 -18.54 -5.64 5.01
N PHE A 50 -19.22 -5.24 3.94
CA PHE A 50 -20.65 -4.95 3.94
C PHE A 50 -21.37 -5.88 2.97
N LYS A 51 -22.44 -6.53 3.43
CA LYS A 51 -23.29 -7.39 2.63
C LYS A 51 -24.76 -7.05 2.86
N ASN A 52 -25.50 -6.82 1.79
CA ASN A 52 -26.85 -6.27 1.78
C ASN A 52 -26.95 -4.97 2.60
N GLY A 53 -25.92 -4.11 2.52
CA GLY A 53 -25.85 -2.86 3.30
C GLY A 53 -25.59 -3.03 4.81
N LEU A 54 -25.45 -4.26 5.31
CA LEU A 54 -25.12 -4.56 6.71
C LEU A 54 -23.65 -4.90 6.86
N GLU A 55 -23.03 -4.40 7.93
CA GLU A 55 -21.66 -4.76 8.29
C GLU A 55 -21.59 -6.24 8.71
N MET A 56 -20.66 -6.97 8.11
CA MET A 56 -20.41 -8.37 8.45
C MET A 56 -19.78 -8.46 9.85
N PRO A 57 -20.10 -9.51 10.64
CA PRO A 57 -19.50 -9.69 11.94
C PRO A 57 -17.99 -9.89 11.81
N ARG A 58 -17.26 -9.38 12.79
CA ARG A 58 -15.79 -9.43 12.86
C ARG A 58 -15.23 -10.81 12.55
N GLU A 59 -15.76 -11.85 13.18
CA GLU A 59 -15.32 -13.24 12.99
C GLU A 59 -15.47 -13.71 11.54
N ALA A 60 -16.53 -13.29 10.84
CA ALA A 60 -16.74 -13.63 9.44
C ALA A 60 -15.77 -12.88 8.51
N VAL A 61 -15.39 -11.65 8.87
CA VAL A 61 -14.36 -10.88 8.16
C VAL A 61 -13.00 -11.55 8.34
N GLU A 62 -12.65 -11.92 9.58
CA GLU A 62 -11.39 -12.58 9.91
C GLU A 62 -11.27 -13.95 9.24
N ALA A 63 -12.31 -14.78 9.29
CA ALA A 63 -12.35 -16.07 8.60
C ALA A 63 -12.27 -15.92 7.08
N ARG A 64 -12.76 -14.80 6.52
CA ARG A 64 -12.76 -14.58 5.07
C ARG A 64 -11.39 -14.14 4.56
N TYR A 65 -10.71 -13.27 5.27
CA TYR A 65 -9.44 -12.67 4.83
C TYR A 65 -8.21 -13.32 5.48
N GLY A 66 -8.38 -14.16 6.51
CA GLY A 66 -7.28 -14.83 7.21
C GLY A 66 -6.40 -13.88 8.02
N VAL A 67 -6.89 -12.66 8.29
CA VAL A 67 -6.21 -11.62 9.08
C VAL A 67 -7.20 -11.02 10.08
N SER A 68 -6.70 -10.51 11.19
CA SER A 68 -7.51 -9.80 12.18
C SER A 68 -8.25 -8.62 11.56
N ALA A 69 -9.51 -8.39 11.91
CA ALA A 69 -10.27 -7.28 11.33
C ALA A 69 -9.77 -5.91 11.81
N THR A 70 -9.05 -5.86 12.94
CA THR A 70 -8.45 -4.65 13.51
C THR A 70 -7.15 -4.98 14.21
N GLU A 71 -6.03 -4.47 13.72
CA GLU A 71 -4.72 -4.71 14.33
C GLU A 71 -3.70 -3.61 14.01
N TRP A 72 -2.59 -3.64 14.74
CA TRP A 72 -1.39 -2.86 14.47
C TRP A 72 -0.39 -3.73 13.73
N GLU A 73 -0.08 -3.39 12.49
CA GLU A 73 0.84 -4.18 11.67
C GLU A 73 1.87 -3.32 10.98
N VAL A 74 3.08 -3.87 10.87
CA VAL A 74 4.29 -3.14 10.46
C VAL A 74 4.34 -2.92 8.94
N HIS A 75 3.59 -3.71 8.15
CA HIS A 75 3.68 -3.72 6.68
C HIS A 75 2.32 -3.67 5.94
N ALA A 76 1.26 -3.20 6.60
CA ALA A 76 -0.11 -3.53 6.20
C ALA A 76 -0.63 -2.83 4.92
N ALA A 77 -0.24 -1.60 4.60
CA ALA A 77 -1.03 -0.76 3.67
C ALA A 77 -1.10 -1.31 2.23
N GLY A 78 0.03 -1.73 1.65
CA GLY A 78 0.05 -2.33 0.32
C GLY A 78 -0.41 -3.79 0.29
N ASN A 79 -0.19 -4.51 1.39
CA ASN A 79 -0.46 -5.95 1.48
C ASN A 79 -1.94 -6.24 1.70
N LEU A 80 -2.62 -5.45 2.55
CA LEU A 80 -4.05 -5.62 2.84
C LEU A 80 -4.94 -5.38 1.63
N LYS A 81 -4.61 -4.38 0.79
CA LYS A 81 -5.34 -4.14 -0.46
C LYS A 81 -5.26 -5.37 -1.37
N ARG A 82 -4.05 -5.88 -1.61
CA ARG A 82 -3.81 -7.05 -2.48
C ARG A 82 -4.46 -8.31 -1.91
N LEU A 83 -4.42 -8.48 -0.58
CA LEU A 83 -5.08 -9.58 0.11
C LEU A 83 -6.60 -9.55 -0.14
N VAL A 84 -7.26 -8.40 0.05
CA VAL A 84 -8.69 -8.27 -0.20
C VAL A 84 -9.00 -8.49 -1.69
N GLU A 85 -8.22 -7.89 -2.60
CA GLU A 85 -8.41 -8.08 -4.04
C GLU A 85 -8.27 -9.56 -4.45
N ALA A 86 -7.25 -10.28 -3.97
CA ALA A 86 -7.03 -11.69 -4.29
C ALA A 86 -8.06 -12.62 -3.63
N ALA A 87 -8.43 -12.34 -2.38
CA ALA A 87 -9.44 -13.10 -1.65
C ALA A 87 -10.82 -12.94 -2.29
N GLU A 88 -11.14 -11.75 -2.80
CA GLU A 88 -12.39 -11.54 -3.52
C GLU A 88 -12.32 -12.12 -4.94
N ALA A 89 -11.23 -11.98 -5.68
CA ALA A 89 -11.10 -12.55 -7.03
C ALA A 89 -11.30 -14.08 -7.07
N SER A 90 -11.02 -14.78 -5.97
CA SER A 90 -11.15 -16.24 -5.87
C SER A 90 -12.50 -16.75 -5.35
N LYS A 91 -13.40 -15.87 -4.87
CA LYS A 91 -14.65 -16.27 -4.18
C LYS A 91 -15.90 -15.84 -4.94
N ASN A 92 -16.84 -16.74 -5.19
CA ASN A 92 -18.10 -16.42 -5.90
C ASN A 92 -19.14 -15.65 -5.07
N ASN A 93 -18.99 -15.57 -3.75
CA ASN A 93 -19.94 -14.94 -2.84
C ASN A 93 -19.35 -13.66 -2.25
N HIS A 94 -19.33 -12.58 -3.04
CA HIS A 94 -18.72 -11.31 -2.66
C HIS A 94 -19.59 -10.52 -1.67
N PRO A 95 -18.97 -9.74 -0.76
CA PRO A 95 -19.64 -8.61 -0.13
C PRO A 95 -19.90 -7.51 -1.18
N ASP A 96 -20.87 -6.63 -0.92
CA ASP A 96 -21.20 -5.49 -1.81
C ASP A 96 -20.04 -4.49 -1.85
N SER A 97 -19.39 -4.31 -0.69
CA SER A 97 -18.21 -3.48 -0.55
C SER A 97 -17.33 -3.91 0.62
N VAL A 98 -16.04 -3.59 0.53
CA VAL A 98 -15.09 -3.76 1.62
C VAL A 98 -14.39 -2.44 1.84
N ARG A 99 -14.41 -1.95 3.08
CA ARG A 99 -13.77 -0.72 3.50
C ARG A 99 -12.54 -1.08 4.34
N ILE A 100 -11.39 -0.62 3.88
CA ILE A 100 -10.13 -0.74 4.62
C ILE A 100 -9.73 0.66 5.05
N ARG A 101 -9.80 0.93 6.35
CA ARG A 101 -9.30 2.17 6.93
C ARG A 101 -7.92 1.88 7.51
N TYR A 102 -6.91 2.66 7.12
CA TYR A 102 -5.56 2.53 7.66
C TYR A 102 -4.96 3.87 8.01
N SER A 103 -4.15 3.92 9.06
CA SER A 103 -3.42 5.10 9.49
C SER A 103 -2.01 4.72 9.88
N THR A 104 -1.01 5.43 9.34
CA THR A 104 0.36 5.40 9.82
C THR A 104 0.55 6.42 10.94
N ASN A 105 1.51 6.17 11.82
CA ASN A 105 1.91 7.13 12.85
C ASN A 105 2.10 8.54 12.25
N ASN A 106 1.44 9.54 12.82
CA ASN A 106 1.45 10.96 12.41
C ASN A 106 0.90 11.31 11.00
N HIS A 107 0.19 10.40 10.33
CA HIS A 107 -0.47 10.71 9.05
C HIS A 107 -1.99 10.59 9.14
N PRO A 108 -2.74 11.35 8.32
CA PRO A 108 -4.19 11.23 8.25
C PRO A 108 -4.61 9.83 7.82
N ALA A 109 -5.67 9.32 8.43
CA ALA A 109 -6.22 8.02 8.07
C ALA A 109 -6.69 8.02 6.60
N GLN A 110 -6.25 7.02 5.87
CA GLN A 110 -6.68 6.77 4.50
C GLN A 110 -7.74 5.66 4.50
N THR A 111 -8.68 5.78 3.57
CA THR A 111 -9.74 4.77 3.40
C THR A 111 -9.68 4.25 1.98
N TYR A 112 -9.51 2.95 1.83
CA TYR A 112 -9.66 2.24 0.58
C TYR A 112 -11.04 1.57 0.55
N LEU A 113 -11.75 1.73 -0.56
CA LEU A 113 -13.04 1.11 -0.79
C LEU A 113 -12.90 0.16 -1.98
N TRP A 114 -13.10 -1.12 -1.71
CA TRP A 114 -13.30 -2.13 -2.74
C TRP A 114 -14.80 -2.28 -2.99
N THR A 115 -15.19 -2.35 -4.26
CA THR A 115 -16.55 -2.70 -4.68
C THR A 115 -16.46 -3.60 -5.91
N GLN A 116 -17.41 -4.54 -6.03
CA GLN A 116 -17.51 -5.46 -7.15
C GLN A 116 -17.56 -4.74 -8.51
N ASN A 117 -18.11 -3.51 -8.56
CA ASN A 117 -18.22 -2.73 -9.80
C ASN A 117 -16.87 -2.20 -10.34
N LEU A 118 -15.83 -2.08 -9.51
CA LEU A 118 -14.52 -1.57 -9.95
C LEU A 118 -13.77 -2.57 -10.84
N GLN A 119 -13.89 -3.87 -10.59
CA GLN A 119 -13.24 -4.93 -11.38
C GLN A 119 -13.87 -5.07 -12.78
N LYS A 120 -15.18 -4.84 -12.90
CA LYS A 120 -15.89 -4.96 -14.19
C LYS A 120 -15.40 -3.94 -15.24
N ASN A 121 -14.95 -2.77 -14.80
CA ASN A 121 -14.46 -1.71 -15.69
C ASN A 121 -13.01 -1.89 -16.15
N GLU A 122 -12.17 -2.60 -15.39
CA GLU A 122 -10.81 -2.92 -15.83
C GLU A 122 -10.78 -4.13 -16.78
N GLY A 123 -11.68 -5.09 -16.61
CA GLY A 123 -11.85 -6.23 -17.53
C GLY A 123 -12.51 -5.88 -18.87
N SER A 124 -13.19 -4.73 -18.99
CA SER A 124 -13.88 -4.34 -20.23
C SER A 124 -13.00 -3.59 -21.24
N LYS A 125 -11.76 -3.23 -20.88
CA LYS A 125 -10.86 -2.48 -21.79
C LYS A 125 -9.97 -3.36 -22.67
N SER A 126 -10.01 -4.69 -22.54
CA SER A 126 -9.09 -5.60 -23.25
C SER A 126 -9.69 -6.36 -24.45
N SER A 127 -10.86 -5.97 -24.97
CA SER A 127 -11.42 -6.58 -26.18
C SER A 127 -11.79 -5.51 -27.21
N LEU A 128 -10.76 -4.95 -27.84
CA LEU A 128 -10.90 -4.36 -29.18
C LEU A 128 -10.82 -5.51 -30.20
N PRO A 129 -11.78 -5.63 -31.12
CA PRO A 129 -11.73 -6.64 -32.17
C PRO A 129 -10.58 -6.29 -33.14
N ALA A 130 -9.74 -7.27 -33.43
CA ALA A 130 -8.87 -7.22 -34.58
C ALA A 130 -9.76 -7.15 -35.83
N GLN A 131 -9.75 -5.99 -36.50
CA GLN A 131 -10.21 -5.84 -37.87
C GLN A 131 -9.07 -6.19 -38.82
#